data_AF-A0A5R2N1Y7-F1
#
_entry.id   AF-A0A5R2N1Y7-F1
#
_cell.length_a   1.000
_cell.length_b   1.000
_cell.length_c   1.000
_cell.angle_alpha   90.00
_cell.angle_beta   90.00
_cell.angle_gamma   90.00
#
_symmetry.space_group_name_H-M   'P 1'
#
loop_
_entity.id
_entity.type
_entity.pdbx_description
1 polymer ?
#
loop_
_entity_poly.entity_id
_entity_poly.type
_entity_poly.pdbx_seq_one_letter_code
_entity_poly.pdbx_strand_id
1 'polypeptide(L)'
;FKTALDELGAVLARVDGDRIDAACGMLVGARQIVVYGCGREALQVKGFAMRLYHLGLPVSAVGDMTTPPVGQGDVFLVSSGPGETSTVLTLMRIAREAGATVLLVT
;
A
#
# COMPACT_ATOMS: atom_id res chain seq x y z
N PHE A 1 -3.86 -8.12 26.45
CA PHE A 1 -4.51 -7.84 25.15
C PHE A 1 -5.64 -6.82 25.21
N LYS A 2 -6.33 -6.60 26.34
CA LYS A 2 -7.41 -5.60 26.44
C LYS A 2 -7.02 -4.22 25.89
N THR A 3 -5.94 -3.63 26.38
CA THR A 3 -5.42 -2.33 25.90
C THR A 3 -5.21 -2.30 24.39
N ALA A 4 -4.58 -3.32 23.81
CA ALA A 4 -4.33 -3.38 22.37
C ALA A 4 -5.62 -3.49 21.54
N LEU A 5 -6.62 -4.24 22.03
CA LEU A 5 -7.92 -4.33 21.36
C LEU A 5 -8.69 -3.02 21.42
N ASP A 6 -8.65 -2.32 22.56
CA ASP A 6 -9.28 -1.02 22.74
C ASP A 6 -8.64 0.03 21.81
N GLU A 7 -7.30 0.03 21.70
CA GLU A 7 -6.57 0.90 20.77
C GLU A 7 -6.92 0.62 19.30
N LEU A 8 -6.96 -0.65 18.89
CA LEU A 8 -7.37 -1.04 17.54
C LEU A 8 -8.81 -0.60 17.24
N GLY A 9 -9.74 -0.79 18.19
CA GLY A 9 -11.12 -0.35 18.06
C GLY A 9 -11.24 1.16 17.86
N ALA A 10 -10.52 1.95 18.66
CA ALA A 10 -10.52 3.41 18.56
C ALA A 10 -9.91 3.93 17.24
N VAL A 11 -8.91 3.24 16.68
CA VAL A 11 -8.36 3.58 15.36
C VAL A 11 -9.37 3.24 14.26
N LEU A 12 -9.90 2.02 14.24
CA LEU A 12 -10.81 1.56 13.19
C LEU A 12 -12.13 2.34 13.16
N ALA A 13 -12.64 2.79 14.31
CA ALA A 13 -13.84 3.63 14.39
C ALA A 13 -13.70 5.01 13.71
N ARG A 14 -12.46 5.46 13.45
CA ARG A 14 -12.17 6.75 12.80
C ARG A 14 -11.83 6.59 11.31
N VAL A 15 -11.77 5.36 10.81
CA VAL A 15 -11.50 5.10 9.40
C VAL A 15 -12.76 5.44 8.59
N ASP A 16 -12.57 6.26 7.57
CA ASP A 16 -13.61 6.65 6.62
C ASP A 16 -13.86 5.51 5.62
N GLY A 17 -15.07 4.93 5.67
CA GLY A 17 -15.46 3.81 4.80
C GLY A 17 -15.38 4.15 3.32
N ASP A 18 -15.76 5.38 2.93
CA ASP A 18 -15.76 5.81 1.54
C ASP A 18 -14.33 5.87 0.98
N ARG A 19 -13.34 6.21 1.82
CA ARG A 19 -11.92 6.18 1.44
C ARG A 19 -11.41 4.76 1.26
N ILE A 20 -11.90 3.81 2.07
CA ILE A 20 -11.56 2.39 1.93
C ILE A 20 -12.14 1.85 0.63
N ASP A 21 -13.40 2.15 0.33
CA ASP A 21 -14.05 1.73 -0.92
C ASP A 21 -13.34 2.32 -2.14
N ALA A 22 -12.93 3.60 -2.08
CA ALA A 22 -12.13 4.22 -3.12
C ALA A 22 -10.76 3.54 -3.29
N ALA A 23 -10.07 3.22 -2.20
CA ALA A 23 -8.80 2.50 -2.23
C ALA A 23 -8.96 1.09 -2.82
N CYS A 24 -10.03 0.37 -2.47
CA CYS A 24 -10.37 -0.91 -3.06
C CYS A 24 -10.63 -0.79 -4.57
N GLY A 25 -11.39 0.21 -5.00
CA GLY A 25 -11.63 0.49 -6.42
C GLY A 25 -10.34 0.75 -7.20
N MET A 26 -9.41 1.53 -6.63
CA MET A 26 -8.08 1.75 -7.21
C MET A 26 -7.30 0.45 -7.38
N LEU A 27 -7.26 -0.40 -6.36
CA LEU A 27 -6.51 -1.66 -6.40
C LEU A 27 -7.12 -2.67 -7.39
N VAL A 28 -8.45 -2.79 -7.45
CA VAL A 28 -9.14 -3.69 -8.38
C VAL A 28 -8.95 -3.25 -9.83
N GLY A 29 -8.92 -1.94 -10.09
CA GLY A 29 -8.70 -1.38 -11.42
C GLY A 29 -7.24 -1.29 -11.87
N ALA A 30 -6.28 -1.64 -11.00
CA ALA A 30 -4.86 -1.48 -11.28
C ALA A 30 -4.36 -2.51 -12.31
N ARG A 31 -3.54 -2.05 -13.27
CA ARG A 31 -2.81 -2.94 -14.18
C ARG A 31 -1.75 -3.76 -13.42
N GLN A 32 -1.10 -3.14 -12.45
CA GLN A 32 -0.15 -3.77 -11.52
C GLN A 32 -0.20 -3.02 -10.18
N ILE A 33 -0.12 -3.75 -9.07
CA ILE A 33 -0.02 -3.19 -7.73
C ILE A 33 1.41 -3.38 -7.24
N VAL A 34 2.15 -2.30 -7.03
CA VAL A 34 3.49 -2.36 -6.45
C VAL A 34 3.42 -1.88 -5.02
N VAL A 35 3.79 -2.74 -4.07
CA VAL A 35 3.68 -2.45 -2.64
C VAL A 35 5.02 -2.09 -2.01
N TYR A 36 5.01 -1.19 -1.02
CA TYR A 36 6.19 -0.87 -0.21
C TYR A 36 5.83 -0.57 1.25
N GLY A 37 6.73 -0.94 2.15
CA GLY A 37 6.73 -0.56 3.56
C GLY A 37 8.13 -0.69 4.12
N CYS A 38 8.43 -0.02 5.23
CA CYS A 38 9.70 -0.14 5.95
C CYS A 38 9.49 -0.91 7.27
N GLY A 39 10.52 -1.56 7.81
CA GLY A 39 10.45 -2.17 9.14
C GLY A 39 9.30 -3.16 9.35
N ARG A 40 8.47 -2.94 10.37
CA ARG A 40 7.35 -3.83 10.72
C ARG A 40 6.19 -3.68 9.74
N GLU A 41 6.01 -2.48 9.21
CA GLU A 41 5.03 -2.15 8.18
C GLU A 41 5.32 -2.94 6.90
N ALA A 42 6.60 -3.15 6.57
CA ALA A 42 7.00 -4.00 5.44
C ALA A 42 6.45 -5.43 5.57
N LEU A 43 6.46 -6.01 6.78
CA LEU A 43 5.94 -7.36 7.02
C LEU A 43 4.43 -7.42 6.81
N GLN A 44 3.70 -6.41 7.30
CA GLN A 44 2.24 -6.33 7.12
C GLN A 44 1.87 -6.14 5.65
N VAL A 45 2.56 -5.23 4.96
CA VAL A 45 2.33 -4.94 3.54
C VAL A 45 2.67 -6.15 2.65
N LYS A 46 3.72 -6.91 2.96
CA LYS A 46 4.04 -8.17 2.26
C LYS A 46 2.98 -9.26 2.50
N GLY A 47 2.47 -9.37 3.74
CA GLY A 47 1.33 -10.24 4.04
C GLY A 47 0.07 -9.85 3.28
N PHE A 48 -0.19 -8.55 3.14
CA PHE A 48 -1.29 -8.03 2.34
C PHE A 48 -1.10 -8.32 0.84
N ALA A 49 0.12 -8.12 0.29
CA ALA A 49 0.44 -8.48 -1.09
C ALA A 49 0.19 -9.97 -1.37
N MET A 50 0.56 -10.86 -0.45
CA MET A 50 0.23 -12.28 -0.59
C MET A 50 -1.28 -12.51 -0.69
N ARG A 51 -2.09 -11.77 0.07
CA ARG A 51 -3.55 -11.90 0.00
C ARG A 51 -4.12 -11.31 -1.29
N LEU A 52 -3.60 -10.19 -1.78
CA LEU A 52 -3.97 -9.64 -3.10
C LEU A 52 -3.66 -10.64 -4.22
N TYR A 53 -2.50 -11.29 -4.16
CA TYR A 53 -2.12 -12.35 -5.10
C TYR A 53 -3.11 -13.53 -5.05
N HIS A 54 -3.48 -13.99 -3.85
CA HIS A 54 -4.49 -15.04 -3.68
C HIS A 54 -5.88 -14.65 -4.21
N LEU A 55 -6.19 -13.35 -4.28
CA LEU A 55 -7.42 -12.82 -4.88
C LEU A 55 -7.32 -12.69 -6.42
N GLY A 56 -6.19 -13.06 -7.02
CA GLY A 56 -5.96 -12.98 -8.47
C GLY A 56 -5.51 -11.60 -8.95
N LEU A 57 -5.17 -10.67 -8.05
CA LEU A 57 -4.70 -9.35 -8.43
C LEU A 57 -3.21 -9.37 -8.80
N PRO A 58 -2.79 -8.62 -9.83
CA PRO A 58 -1.39 -8.46 -10.17
C PRO A 58 -0.74 -7.62 -9.07
N VAL A 59 0.17 -8.23 -8.30
CA VAL A 59 0.86 -7.55 -7.21
C VAL A 59 2.33 -7.95 -7.13
N SER A 60 3.19 -7.01 -6.76
CA SER A 60 4.63 -7.21 -6.53
C SER A 60 5.11 -6.29 -5.41
N ALA A 61 6.23 -6.62 -4.76
CA ALA A 61 6.79 -5.80 -3.68
C ALA A 61 8.09 -5.12 -4.12
N VAL A 62 8.25 -3.84 -3.81
CA VAL A 62 9.52 -3.14 -4.07
C VAL A 62 10.67 -3.87 -3.39
N GLY A 63 11.73 -4.12 -4.16
CA GLY A 63 12.92 -4.86 -3.72
C GLY A 63 12.93 -6.35 -4.05
N ASP A 64 11.79 -6.92 -4.48
CA ASP A 64 11.77 -8.28 -5.02
C ASP A 64 12.34 -8.31 -6.45
N MET A 65 13.10 -9.36 -6.78
CA MET A 65 13.79 -9.51 -8.06
C MET A 65 12.85 -9.58 -9.27
N THR A 66 11.58 -9.90 -9.05
CA THR A 66 10.56 -10.06 -10.10
C THR A 66 9.68 -8.83 -10.26
N THR A 67 9.91 -7.77 -9.48
CA THR A 67 9.06 -6.58 -9.51
C THR A 67 9.27 -5.82 -10.82
N PRO A 68 8.23 -5.67 -11.66
CA PRO A 68 8.34 -4.94 -12.92
C PRO A 68 8.49 -3.43 -12.68
N PRO A 69 8.92 -2.67 -13.70
CA PRO A 69 8.87 -1.21 -13.63
C PRO A 69 7.43 -0.73 -13.45
N VAL A 70 7.25 0.23 -12.55
CA VAL A 70 5.97 0.90 -12.30
C VAL A 70 5.70 1.94 -13.38
N GLY A 71 4.44 2.13 -13.79
CA GLY A 71 4.07 3.11 -14.81
C GLY A 71 2.57 3.43 -14.88
N GLN A 72 2.15 4.00 -16.00
CA GLN A 72 0.75 4.39 -16.22
C GLN A 72 -0.22 3.21 -16.06
N GLY A 73 -1.30 3.44 -15.30
CA GLY A 73 -2.30 2.42 -14.97
C GLY A 73 -1.93 1.52 -13.79
N ASP A 74 -0.74 1.66 -13.22
CA ASP A 74 -0.34 0.94 -12.01
C ASP A 74 -0.69 1.72 -10.74
N VAL A 75 -0.77 1.00 -9.63
CA VAL A 75 -0.92 1.57 -8.29
C VAL A 75 0.31 1.26 -7.46
N PHE A 76 0.96 2.31 -6.96
CA PHE A 76 1.99 2.22 -5.94
C PHE A 76 1.36 2.36 -4.55
N LEU A 77 1.17 1.24 -3.85
CA LEU A 77 0.63 1.17 -2.50
C LEU A 77 1.76 1.22 -1.48
N VAL A 78 1.75 2.22 -0.61
CA VAL A 78 2.80 2.38 0.40
C VAL A 78 2.21 2.65 1.77
N SER A 79 2.81 2.04 2.80
CA SER A 79 2.52 2.36 4.20
C SER A 79 3.67 3.12 4.84
N SER A 80 3.36 4.23 5.52
CA SER A 80 4.31 5.00 6.32
C SER A 80 3.58 5.71 7.44
N GLY A 81 3.75 5.29 8.70
CA GLY A 81 3.10 5.93 9.84
C GLY A 81 3.37 7.44 9.95
N PRO A 82 4.63 7.91 9.80
CA PRO A 82 4.91 9.35 9.77
C PRO A 82 4.50 10.05 8.47
N GLY A 83 4.21 9.32 7.39
CA GLY A 83 3.95 9.89 6.06
C GLY A 83 5.16 10.53 5.36
N GLU A 84 6.22 10.88 6.10
CA GLU A 84 7.36 11.68 5.62
C GLU A 84 8.70 10.92 5.60
N THR A 85 8.68 9.59 5.68
CA THR A 85 9.91 8.79 5.61
C THR A 85 10.62 9.05 4.27
N SER A 86 11.90 9.46 4.31
CA SER A 86 12.64 9.90 3.12
C SER A 86 12.64 8.90 1.96
N THR A 87 12.77 7.61 2.25
CA THR A 87 12.68 6.54 1.24
C THR A 87 11.28 6.47 0.63
N VAL A 88 10.23 6.57 1.44
CA VAL A 88 8.83 6.56 0.99
C VAL A 88 8.56 7.76 0.09
N LEU A 89 8.95 8.97 0.50
CA LEU A 89 8.80 10.18 -0.29
C LEU A 89 9.50 10.07 -1.65
N THR A 90 10.71 9.52 -1.65
CA THR A 90 11.50 9.32 -2.88
C THR A 90 10.81 8.33 -3.82
N LEU A 91 10.35 7.19 -3.31
CA LEU A 91 9.65 6.18 -4.11
C LEU A 91 8.29 6.68 -4.63
N MET A 92 7.54 7.43 -3.81
CA MET A 92 6.27 8.05 -4.23
C MET A 92 6.49 9.08 -5.34
N ARG A 93 7.59 9.85 -5.29
CA ARG A 93 7.96 10.79 -6.37
C ARG A 93 8.26 10.04 -7.66
N ILE A 94 9.10 9.00 -7.60
CA ILE A 94 9.45 8.18 -8.77
C ILE A 94 8.21 7.52 -9.38
N ALA A 95 7.32 6.96 -8.57
CA ALA A 95 6.08 6.34 -9.03
C ALA A 95 5.17 7.35 -9.76
N ARG A 96 5.03 8.57 -9.22
CA ARG A 96 4.27 9.64 -9.88
C ARG A 96 4.89 10.08 -11.20
N GLU A 97 6.21 10.25 -11.23
CA GLU A 97 6.94 10.62 -12.46
C GLU A 97 6.80 9.55 -13.55
N ALA A 98 6.67 8.28 -13.17
CA ALA A 98 6.37 7.18 -14.09
C ALA A 98 4.89 7.10 -14.52
N GLY A 99 4.01 7.92 -13.95
CA GLY A 99 2.58 7.97 -14.27
C GLY A 99 1.70 7.02 -13.45
N ALA A 100 2.22 6.41 -12.40
CA ALA A 100 1.43 5.54 -11.53
C ALA A 100 0.64 6.33 -10.49
N THR A 101 -0.47 5.73 -10.06
CA THR A 101 -1.29 6.26 -8.97
C THR A 101 -0.65 5.89 -7.64
N VAL A 102 -0.49 6.85 -6.72
CA VAL A 102 0.08 6.59 -5.39
C VAL A 102 -1.04 6.50 -4.36
N LEU A 103 -1.09 5.37 -3.66
CA LEU A 103 -1.99 5.13 -2.53
C LEU A 103 -1.16 5.02 -1.24
N LEU A 104 -1.25 6.02 -0.37
CA LEU A 104 -0.51 6.09 0.90
C LEU A 104 -1.44 5.74 2.08
N VAL A 105 -1.01 4.78 2.90
CA VAL A 105 -1.60 4.49 4.22
C VAL A 105 -0.71 5.10 5.30
N THR A 106 -1.22 6.11 5.99
CA THR A 106 -0.53 6.90 7.03
C THR A 106 -1.47 7.28 8.15
#